data_AF-U7NPL6-F1
#
_entry.id   AF-U7NPL6-F1
#
_cell.length_a   1.000
_cell.length_b   1.000
_cell.length_c   1.000
_cell.angle_alpha   90.00
_cell.angle_beta   90.00
_cell.angle_gamma   90.00
#
_symmetry.space_group_name_H-M   'P 1'
#
loop_
_entity.id
_entity.type
_entity.pdbx_description
1 polymer ?
#
loop_
_entity_poly.entity_id
_entity_poly.type
_entity_poly.pdbx_seq_one_letter_code
_entity_poly.pdbx_strand_id
1 'polypeptide(L)'
;MVNRQDDGQQWCFNFEFGGTQYYLPQLELARVLFFHHAYITRLALIPNGLSQEFDVQRLDKLSKALINILPICTLPLYVRGDYALRRLLAWILLDDDVRQSFESIVRYQLQNGYDTDKYRLWRFQFEPPKLSGAELTLRGHFDQERKAFFVYEIYGVSNLTGDCPAYVDFIDPRFAERRAGQGYAVRPGPQSGPELEIDDEQEPDTDQTEIRIETPAVAFEFANPIRTTRIGKGKGQTGCLGQEGDSSDSPENTGFEVSTDEASTHGTLPSADYDGMEDKSDDAHLYADKFEAFNAMVLQLVGMSGYRHIHREIRKLPTIDGYSKHLLADGNPRCLAFHRIEKDGQEYALIEVDTSDNKNRLSTLLLKPHVQFDWERTLRELEIRLLKKSLAWPTALIKKLFSDRYKRVPHPKSSSENKGFLENESIKHWAERVYKEIRLS
;
A
#
# COMPACT_ATOMS: atom_id res chain seq x y z
N MET A 1 24.33 34.22 -11.62
CA MET A 1 25.50 33.35 -11.85
C MET A 1 25.78 32.70 -10.51
N VAL A 2 25.22 31.50 -10.27
CA VAL A 2 25.45 30.76 -9.01
C VAL A 2 26.89 30.26 -9.06
N ASN A 3 27.68 30.63 -8.06
CA ASN A 3 29.09 30.27 -7.99
C ASN A 3 29.16 28.77 -7.69
N ARG A 4 29.72 27.94 -8.59
CA ARG A 4 29.82 26.47 -8.45
C ARG A 4 30.52 26.00 -7.15
N GLN A 5 31.17 26.88 -6.41
CA GLN A 5 31.73 26.59 -5.08
C GLN A 5 30.69 26.49 -3.96
N ASP A 6 29.51 27.11 -4.11
CA ASP A 6 28.45 27.09 -3.09
C ASP A 6 27.54 25.87 -3.17
N ASP A 7 27.51 25.16 -4.31
CA ASP A 7 26.74 23.91 -4.48
C ASP A 7 27.20 22.79 -3.53
N GLY A 8 28.41 22.91 -2.96
CA GLY A 8 28.94 21.98 -1.96
C GLY A 8 28.54 22.28 -0.50
N GLN A 9 27.87 23.41 -0.23
CA GLN A 9 27.52 23.81 1.13
C GLN A 9 26.09 23.41 1.48
N GLN A 10 25.93 22.23 2.09
CA GLN A 10 24.67 21.73 2.61
C GLN A 10 24.69 21.58 4.13
N TRP A 11 23.53 21.77 4.76
CA TRP A 11 23.37 21.46 6.18
C TRP A 11 23.36 19.95 6.39
N CYS A 12 24.04 19.52 7.45
CA CYS A 12 24.05 18.13 7.90
C CYS A 12 23.61 18.04 9.36
N PHE A 13 22.88 16.98 9.71
CA PHE A 13 22.80 16.52 11.08
C PHE A 13 24.13 15.89 11.47
N ASN A 14 24.59 16.19 12.69
CA ASN A 14 25.85 15.72 13.22
C ASN A 14 25.59 14.94 14.51
N PHE A 15 25.86 13.63 14.51
CA PHE A 15 25.57 12.75 15.65
C PHE A 15 26.57 11.61 15.78
N GLU A 16 26.75 11.06 16.99
CA GLU A 16 27.65 9.94 17.26
C GLU A 16 26.87 8.63 17.41
N PHE A 17 27.35 7.56 16.77
CA PHE A 17 26.84 6.21 16.97
C PHE A 17 27.97 5.18 16.91
N GLY A 18 28.04 4.27 17.89
CA GLY A 18 29.07 3.23 17.92
C GLY A 18 30.52 3.75 17.90
N GLY A 19 30.77 4.95 18.44
CA GLY A 19 32.08 5.60 18.43
C GLY A 19 32.50 6.18 17.07
N THR A 20 31.56 6.31 16.12
CA THR A 20 31.75 6.97 14.82
C THR A 20 30.89 8.24 14.76
N GLN A 21 31.48 9.33 14.28
CA GLN A 21 30.78 10.59 14.03
C GLN A 21 30.11 10.56 12.66
N TYR A 22 28.80 10.78 12.58
CA TYR A 22 28.03 10.79 11.34
C TYR A 22 27.67 12.21 10.92
N TYR A 23 27.81 12.47 9.62
CA TYR A 23 27.34 13.67 8.94
C TYR A 23 26.28 13.26 7.93
N LEU A 24 25.02 13.54 8.25
CA LEU A 24 23.86 13.19 7.43
C LEU A 24 23.27 14.46 6.79
N PRO A 25 23.34 14.63 5.46
CA PRO A 25 22.67 15.72 4.77
C PRO A 25 21.19 15.85 5.15
N GLN A 26 20.73 17.06 5.47
CA GLN A 26 19.33 17.27 5.84
C GLN A 26 18.39 16.96 4.68
N LEU A 27 18.76 17.34 3.46
CA LEU A 27 17.97 17.05 2.26
C LEU A 27 17.80 15.54 2.05
N GLU A 28 18.83 14.75 2.34
CA GLU A 28 18.78 13.30 2.20
C GLU A 28 17.82 12.65 3.20
N LEU A 29 17.81 13.13 4.46
CA LEU A 29 16.83 12.65 5.43
C LEU A 29 15.40 13.06 5.04
N ALA A 30 15.18 14.29 4.61
CA ALA A 30 13.86 14.74 4.14
C ALA A 30 13.40 13.99 2.88
N ARG A 31 14.33 13.66 1.97
CA ARG A 31 14.04 12.85 0.78
C ARG A 31 13.43 11.51 1.15
N VAL A 32 14.03 10.86 2.14
CA VAL A 32 13.63 9.53 2.60
C VAL A 32 12.41 9.55 3.51
N LEU A 33 12.13 10.63 4.23
CA LEU A 33 10.95 10.70 5.10
C LEU A 33 9.70 11.22 4.37
N PHE A 34 9.87 12.11 3.39
CA PHE A 34 8.77 12.90 2.83
C PHE A 34 8.73 12.95 1.30
N PHE A 35 9.88 13.10 0.62
CA PHE A 35 9.90 13.41 -0.82
C PHE A 35 9.89 12.16 -1.71
N HIS A 36 8.89 11.30 -1.51
CA HIS A 36 8.69 10.11 -2.34
C HIS A 36 7.92 10.40 -3.64
N HIS A 37 7.20 11.54 -3.69
CA HIS A 37 6.38 12.00 -4.81
C HIS A 37 6.49 13.53 -4.95
N ALA A 38 6.46 14.02 -6.18
CA ALA A 38 6.56 15.45 -6.49
C ALA A 38 5.45 16.26 -5.80
N TYR A 39 4.24 15.71 -5.70
CA TYR A 39 3.11 16.33 -5.00
C TYR A 39 3.43 16.68 -3.53
N ILE A 40 3.96 15.72 -2.76
CA ILE A 40 4.29 15.96 -1.33
C ILE A 40 5.46 16.94 -1.21
N THR A 41 6.43 16.87 -2.12
CA THR A 41 7.56 17.80 -2.17
C THR A 41 7.09 19.24 -2.39
N ARG A 42 6.17 19.49 -3.33
CA ARG A 42 5.56 20.81 -3.54
C ARG A 42 4.82 21.29 -2.31
N LEU A 43 4.02 20.40 -1.71
CA LEU A 43 3.21 20.72 -0.53
C LEU A 43 4.08 21.11 0.69
N ALA A 44 5.31 20.57 0.79
CA ALA A 44 6.27 20.92 1.83
C ALA A 44 6.78 22.36 1.74
N LEU A 45 6.58 23.02 0.59
CA LEU A 45 6.99 24.42 0.34
C LEU A 45 5.80 25.39 0.41
N ILE A 46 4.57 24.89 0.63
CA ILE A 46 3.36 25.71 0.69
C ILE A 46 2.95 25.93 2.16
N PRO A 47 2.84 27.18 2.63
CA PRO A 47 2.40 27.47 3.99
C PRO A 47 0.98 26.92 4.23
N ASN A 48 0.83 26.06 5.25
CA ASN A 48 -0.41 25.35 5.55
C ASN A 48 -0.93 24.44 4.41
N GLY A 49 -0.06 24.00 3.49
CA GLY A 49 -0.45 23.18 2.33
C GLY A 49 -1.28 21.94 2.70
N LEU A 50 -0.84 21.18 3.72
CA LEU A 50 -1.58 20.01 4.22
C LEU A 50 -3.01 20.36 4.66
N SER A 51 -3.19 21.46 5.39
CA SER A 51 -4.52 21.90 5.87
C SER A 51 -5.40 22.48 4.77
N GLN A 52 -4.81 22.93 3.66
CA GLN A 52 -5.56 23.43 2.51
C GLN A 52 -6.13 22.29 1.64
N GLU A 53 -5.52 21.11 1.69
CA GLU A 53 -5.91 19.98 0.85
C GLU A 53 -6.58 18.83 1.61
N PHE A 54 -6.36 18.73 2.92
CA PHE A 54 -6.88 17.66 3.76
C PHE A 54 -7.59 18.20 5.02
N ASP A 55 -8.79 17.67 5.28
CA ASP A 55 -9.47 17.84 6.57
C ASP A 55 -9.36 16.55 7.39
N VAL A 56 -8.69 16.62 8.54
CA VAL A 56 -8.35 15.47 9.38
C VAL A 56 -9.23 15.44 10.62
N GLN A 57 -9.92 14.32 10.85
CA GLN A 57 -10.81 14.12 11.98
C GLN A 57 -10.40 12.87 12.77
N ARG A 58 -9.91 13.05 14.00
CA ARG A 58 -9.61 11.93 14.92
C ARG A 58 -10.89 11.47 15.60
N LEU A 59 -11.15 10.16 15.56
CA LEU A 59 -12.28 9.51 16.23
C LEU A 59 -11.76 8.78 17.46
N ASP A 60 -11.52 9.54 18.53
CA ASP A 60 -10.81 9.10 19.76
C ASP A 60 -11.39 7.84 20.42
N LYS A 61 -12.67 7.52 20.17
CA LYS A 61 -13.34 6.34 20.74
C LYS A 61 -13.07 5.02 19.99
N LEU A 62 -12.51 5.07 18.78
CA LEU A 62 -12.45 3.90 17.87
C LEU A 62 -11.05 3.55 17.38
N SER A 63 -9.99 4.20 17.89
CA SER A 63 -8.63 4.11 17.30
C SER A 63 -8.68 4.29 15.77
N LYS A 64 -9.47 5.28 15.34
CA LYS A 64 -9.76 5.55 13.94
C LYS A 64 -9.60 7.03 13.62
N ALA A 65 -9.14 7.36 12.42
CA ALA A 65 -9.23 8.71 11.87
C ALA A 65 -9.91 8.72 10.51
N LEU A 66 -10.45 9.87 10.16
CA LEU A 66 -10.96 10.18 8.83
C LEU A 66 -10.09 11.28 8.23
N ILE A 67 -9.69 11.09 6.97
CA ILE A 67 -8.98 12.10 6.18
C ILE A 67 -9.86 12.43 4.99
N ASN A 68 -10.48 13.61 5.01
CA ASN A 68 -11.24 14.13 3.88
C ASN A 68 -10.28 14.74 2.87
N ILE A 69 -10.17 14.14 1.69
CA ILE A 69 -9.50 14.76 0.55
C ILE A 69 -10.42 15.87 0.03
N LEU A 70 -9.98 17.12 0.12
CA LEU A 70 -10.79 18.24 -0.31
C LEU A 70 -10.93 18.26 -1.84
N PRO A 71 -12.05 18.78 -2.41
CA PRO A 71 -12.26 18.75 -3.86
C PRO A 71 -11.18 19.46 -4.69
N ILE A 72 -10.49 20.43 -4.07
CA ILE A 72 -9.39 21.20 -4.69
C ILE A 72 -8.04 20.47 -4.65
N CYS A 73 -7.96 19.36 -3.92
CA CYS A 73 -6.72 18.63 -3.74
C CYS A 73 -6.19 18.06 -5.06
N THR A 74 -4.93 18.35 -5.37
CA THR A 74 -4.22 17.89 -6.58
C THR A 74 -3.48 16.58 -6.37
N LEU A 75 -3.69 15.90 -5.22
CA LEU A 75 -3.10 14.60 -4.93
C LEU A 75 -3.34 13.61 -6.10
N PRO A 76 -2.27 13.02 -6.67
CA PRO A 76 -2.35 12.09 -7.79
C PRO A 76 -3.30 10.92 -7.58
N LEU A 77 -3.99 10.48 -8.63
CA LEU A 77 -4.97 9.39 -8.53
C LEU A 77 -4.33 8.04 -8.17
N TYR A 78 -3.09 7.82 -8.60
CA TYR A 78 -2.34 6.61 -8.25
C TYR A 78 -1.97 6.60 -6.76
N VAL A 79 -1.56 7.75 -6.18
CA VAL A 79 -1.30 7.89 -4.72
C VAL A 79 -2.59 7.66 -3.94
N ARG A 80 -3.72 8.21 -4.41
CA ARG A 80 -5.03 7.92 -3.82
C ARG A 80 -5.39 6.44 -3.88
N GLY A 81 -4.94 5.71 -4.90
CA GLY A 81 -5.23 4.29 -5.11
C GLY A 81 -4.30 3.34 -4.35
N ASP A 82 -3.07 3.74 -4.07
CA ASP A 82 -2.06 2.89 -3.45
C ASP A 82 -2.15 2.93 -1.91
N TYR A 83 -2.28 1.76 -1.27
CA TYR A 83 -2.43 1.68 0.18
C TYR A 83 -1.17 2.04 0.96
N ALA A 84 0.02 1.79 0.40
CA ALA A 84 1.31 2.11 1.01
C ALA A 84 1.58 3.62 0.95
N LEU A 85 1.30 4.24 -0.19
CA LEU A 85 1.45 5.70 -0.34
C LEU A 85 0.43 6.45 0.53
N ARG A 86 -0.82 5.95 0.61
CA ARG A 86 -1.81 6.46 1.58
C ARG A 86 -1.34 6.30 3.02
N ARG A 87 -0.63 5.22 3.36
CA ARG A 87 -0.12 5.00 4.72
C ARG A 87 0.93 6.05 5.08
N LEU A 88 1.88 6.32 4.20
CA LEU A 88 2.86 7.37 4.38
C LEU A 88 2.18 8.74 4.54
N LEU A 89 1.22 9.07 3.66
CA LEU A 89 0.45 10.30 3.76
C LEU A 89 -0.32 10.40 5.09
N ALA A 90 -0.93 9.29 5.53
CA ALA A 90 -1.61 9.24 6.83
C ALA A 90 -0.64 9.50 7.99
N TRP A 91 0.57 8.94 7.94
CA TRP A 91 1.61 9.18 8.94
C TRP A 91 2.01 10.67 9.01
N ILE A 92 2.23 11.32 7.86
CA ILE A 92 2.52 12.77 7.79
C ILE A 92 1.36 13.61 8.33
N LEU A 93 0.12 13.23 8.06
CA LEU A 93 -1.06 14.00 8.44
C LEU A 93 -1.48 13.82 9.91
N LEU A 94 -1.23 12.64 10.49
CA LEU A 94 -1.79 12.23 11.78
C LEU A 94 -0.79 12.22 12.92
N ASP A 95 0.51 12.02 12.68
CA ASP A 95 1.51 12.14 13.75
C ASP A 95 1.90 13.61 13.90
N ASP A 96 1.67 14.17 15.09
CA ASP A 96 1.88 15.61 15.34
C ASP A 96 3.35 16.01 15.24
N ASP A 97 4.29 15.12 15.58
CA ASP A 97 5.73 15.36 15.55
C ASP A 97 6.26 15.30 14.10
N VAL A 98 5.79 14.31 13.34
CA VAL A 98 6.06 14.16 11.91
C VAL A 98 5.48 15.31 11.11
N ARG A 99 4.25 15.72 11.42
CA ARG A 99 3.61 16.86 10.78
C ARG A 99 4.37 18.15 11.04
N GLN A 100 4.76 18.40 12.29
CA GLN A 100 5.57 19.57 12.66
C GLN A 100 6.92 19.57 11.94
N SER A 101 7.54 18.40 11.79
CA SER A 101 8.77 18.21 11.03
C SER A 101 8.58 18.58 9.56
N PHE A 102 7.54 18.05 8.92
CA PHE A 102 7.20 18.37 7.53
C PHE A 102 6.95 19.87 7.34
N GLU A 103 6.10 20.48 8.18
CA GLU A 103 5.76 21.91 8.10
C GLU A 103 6.94 22.83 8.50
N SER A 104 8.00 22.30 9.11
CA SER A 104 9.22 23.08 9.38
C SER A 104 9.99 23.45 8.12
N ILE A 105 9.85 22.69 7.02
CA ILE A 105 10.54 22.94 5.74
C ILE A 105 10.15 24.33 5.20
N VAL A 106 8.85 24.58 5.00
CA VAL A 106 8.37 25.89 4.55
C VAL A 106 8.65 26.98 5.59
N ARG A 107 8.59 26.66 6.89
CA ARG A 107 8.92 27.62 7.95
C ARG A 107 10.36 28.12 7.81
N TYR A 108 11.32 27.23 7.60
CA TYR A 108 12.72 27.57 7.42
C TYR A 108 13.00 28.23 6.08
N GLN A 109 12.32 27.86 4.99
CA GLN A 109 12.35 28.70 3.78
C GLN A 109 12.03 30.13 4.15
N LEU A 110 10.87 30.36 4.79
CA LEU A 110 10.31 31.70 4.91
C LEU A 110 11.17 32.56 5.83
N GLN A 111 11.70 31.96 6.90
CA GLN A 111 12.54 32.64 7.87
C GLN A 111 13.98 32.87 7.37
N ASN A 112 14.60 31.87 6.75
CA ASN A 112 16.04 31.88 6.43
C ASN A 112 16.34 32.07 4.94
N GLY A 113 15.32 32.02 4.07
CA GLY A 113 15.45 32.33 2.65
C GLY A 113 15.52 33.84 2.40
N TYR A 114 16.13 34.21 1.28
CA TYR A 114 16.24 35.59 0.82
C TYR A 114 15.87 35.69 -0.65
N ASP A 115 15.26 36.80 -1.03
CA ASP A 115 14.84 37.04 -2.40
C ASP A 115 15.96 37.72 -3.19
N THR A 116 16.16 37.26 -4.42
CA THR A 116 16.95 37.92 -5.45
C THR A 116 16.00 38.50 -6.49
N ASP A 117 16.52 39.27 -7.46
CA ASP A 117 15.70 39.85 -8.54
C ASP A 117 14.93 38.81 -9.38
N LYS A 118 15.29 37.53 -9.30
CA LYS A 118 14.69 36.44 -10.09
C LYS A 118 14.09 35.31 -9.28
N TYR A 119 14.72 34.96 -8.16
CA TYR A 119 14.40 33.76 -7.40
C TYR A 119 14.54 33.99 -5.90
N ARG A 120 13.79 33.22 -5.11
CA ARG A 120 14.08 33.05 -3.70
C ARG A 120 15.13 31.96 -3.53
N LEU A 121 16.19 32.27 -2.78
CA LEU A 121 17.26 31.33 -2.47
C LEU A 121 17.21 30.94 -1.00
N TRP A 122 17.47 29.67 -0.71
CA TRP A 122 17.65 29.18 0.65
C TRP A 122 18.65 28.02 0.67
N ARG A 123 19.20 27.72 1.85
CA ARG A 123 19.86 26.43 2.11
C ARG A 123 18.88 25.51 2.80
N PHE A 124 18.61 24.35 2.22
CA PHE A 124 17.58 23.43 2.71
C PHE A 124 17.78 23.11 4.19
N GLN A 125 16.71 23.30 4.96
CA GLN A 125 16.69 23.13 6.41
C GLN A 125 15.34 22.59 6.84
N PHE A 126 15.35 21.66 7.80
CA PHE A 126 14.13 21.22 8.49
C PHE A 126 14.47 20.67 9.88
N GLU A 127 13.49 20.67 10.76
CA GLU A 127 13.53 19.96 12.04
C GLU A 127 13.08 18.51 11.80
N PRO A 128 13.92 17.48 11.99
CA PRO A 128 13.52 16.10 11.79
C PRO A 128 12.57 15.64 12.89
N PRO A 129 11.68 14.66 12.63
CA PRO A 129 10.82 14.13 13.67
C PRO A 129 11.64 13.25 14.62
N LYS A 130 11.04 12.82 15.72
CA LYS A 130 11.61 11.86 16.66
C LYS A 130 11.71 10.50 15.99
N LEU A 131 12.93 10.12 15.63
CA LEU A 131 13.26 8.82 15.05
C LEU A 131 13.70 7.81 16.12
N SER A 132 13.06 7.82 17.30
CA SER A 132 13.44 6.95 18.42
C SER A 132 13.19 5.48 18.06
N GLY A 133 14.26 4.68 18.06
CA GLY A 133 14.18 3.26 17.70
C GLY A 133 14.20 2.98 16.19
N ALA A 134 14.10 4.00 15.34
CA ALA A 134 14.22 3.82 13.90
C ALA A 134 15.66 3.42 13.53
N GLU A 135 15.79 2.54 12.56
CA GLU A 135 17.07 2.10 12.03
C GLU A 135 17.24 2.62 10.60
N LEU A 136 18.38 3.24 10.32
CA LEU A 136 18.72 3.74 8.99
C LEU A 136 19.75 2.83 8.34
N THR A 137 19.47 2.44 7.10
CA THR A 137 20.42 1.72 6.26
C THR A 137 21.09 2.72 5.30
N LEU A 138 22.40 2.88 5.46
CA LEU A 138 23.17 4.00 4.91
C LEU A 138 24.25 3.52 3.93
N ARG A 139 24.51 4.34 2.91
CA ARG A 139 25.70 4.29 2.07
C ARG A 139 26.44 5.61 2.18
N GLY A 140 27.76 5.56 2.22
CA GLY A 140 28.57 6.74 2.44
C GLY A 140 30.06 6.46 2.45
N HIS A 141 30.83 7.43 2.88
CA HIS A 141 32.28 7.35 3.00
C HIS A 141 32.70 7.38 4.47
N PHE A 142 33.47 6.37 4.87
CA PHE A 142 34.07 6.30 6.20
C PHE A 142 35.53 6.74 6.16
N ASP A 143 35.84 7.79 6.90
CA ASP A 143 37.19 8.25 7.20
C ASP A 143 37.67 7.58 8.49
N GLN A 144 38.64 6.67 8.35
CA GLN A 144 39.18 5.89 9.47
C GLN A 144 39.98 6.75 10.46
N GLU A 145 40.69 7.78 9.99
CA GLU A 145 41.53 8.63 10.84
C GLU A 145 40.67 9.49 11.76
N ARG A 146 39.62 10.07 11.19
CA ARG A 146 38.69 10.95 11.92
C ARG A 146 37.59 10.18 12.65
N LYS A 147 37.47 8.87 12.41
CA LYS A 147 36.32 8.04 12.80
C LYS A 147 35.01 8.73 12.42
N ALA A 148 34.95 9.21 11.19
CA ALA A 148 33.85 10.01 10.68
C ALA A 148 33.21 9.32 9.46
N PHE A 149 31.89 9.37 9.36
CA PHE A 149 31.13 8.81 8.26
C PHE A 149 30.28 9.92 7.63
N PHE A 150 30.53 10.20 6.35
CA PHE A 150 29.68 11.10 5.57
C PHE A 150 28.66 10.28 4.78
N VAL A 151 27.37 10.54 5.00
CA VAL A 151 26.28 9.81 4.36
C VAL A 151 26.05 10.38 2.95
N TYR A 152 26.02 9.50 1.96
CA TYR A 152 25.63 9.84 0.59
C TYR A 152 24.15 9.53 0.33
N GLU A 153 23.67 8.41 0.88
CA GLU A 153 22.35 7.88 0.58
C GLU A 153 21.82 7.06 1.76
N ILE A 154 20.56 7.26 2.10
CA ILE A 154 19.72 6.37 2.90
C ILE A 154 18.87 5.58 1.90
N TYR A 155 18.98 4.25 1.95
CA TYR A 155 18.21 3.36 1.06
C TYR A 155 17.28 2.42 1.84
N GLY A 156 17.27 2.52 3.17
CA GLY A 156 16.33 1.78 4.00
C GLY A 156 16.06 2.53 5.31
N VAL A 157 14.79 2.53 5.73
CA VAL A 157 14.37 2.96 7.05
C VAL A 157 13.43 1.91 7.63
N SER A 158 13.76 1.41 8.81
CA SER A 158 12.95 0.42 9.51
C SER A 158 12.61 0.84 10.93
N ASN A 159 11.63 0.14 11.50
CA ASN A 159 11.13 0.38 12.86
C ASN A 159 10.64 1.82 13.09
N LEU A 160 10.02 2.43 12.07
CA LEU A 160 9.42 3.75 12.22
C LEU A 160 8.15 3.68 13.07
N THR A 161 8.17 4.40 14.18
CA THR A 161 7.00 4.57 15.04
C THR A 161 6.25 5.84 14.66
N GLY A 162 4.94 5.83 14.86
CA GLY A 162 4.13 7.04 14.85
C GLY A 162 3.02 6.94 15.87
N ASP A 163 2.64 8.07 16.46
CA ASP A 163 1.44 8.21 17.28
C ASP A 163 0.22 8.39 16.37
N CYS A 164 -0.19 7.28 15.75
CA CYS A 164 -1.25 7.24 14.75
C CYS A 164 -2.32 6.20 15.10
N PRO A 165 -3.60 6.48 14.80
CA PRO A 165 -4.64 5.47 14.83
C PRO A 165 -4.33 4.28 13.90
N ALA A 166 -4.72 3.07 14.31
CA ALA A 166 -4.47 1.86 13.51
C ALA A 166 -5.29 1.83 12.20
N TYR A 167 -6.43 2.55 12.16
CA TYR A 167 -7.35 2.58 11.03
C TYR A 167 -7.60 4.01 10.55
N VAL A 168 -7.45 4.23 9.25
CA VAL A 168 -7.66 5.54 8.62
C VAL A 168 -8.52 5.40 7.38
N ASP A 169 -9.62 6.12 7.32
CA ASP A 169 -10.45 6.17 6.11
C ASP A 169 -10.17 7.48 5.35
N PHE A 170 -9.72 7.35 4.10
CA PHE A 170 -9.64 8.44 3.15
C PHE A 170 -10.98 8.62 2.45
N ILE A 171 -11.62 9.75 2.68
CA ILE A 171 -12.86 10.14 2.00
C ILE A 171 -12.45 10.89 0.73
N ASP A 172 -12.55 10.21 -0.40
CA ASP A 172 -12.10 10.69 -1.70
C ASP A 172 -13.29 11.08 -2.60
N PRO A 173 -13.46 12.36 -2.95
CA PRO A 173 -14.53 12.80 -3.83
C PRO A 173 -14.42 12.17 -5.24
N ARG A 174 -13.21 11.88 -5.72
CA ARG A 174 -12.97 11.29 -7.06
C ARG A 174 -13.14 9.77 -7.08
N PHE A 175 -13.43 9.11 -5.95
CA PHE A 175 -13.68 7.66 -5.93
C PHE A 175 -15.08 7.28 -6.42
N ALA A 176 -16.05 8.20 -6.35
CA ALA A 176 -17.43 7.96 -6.79
C ALA A 176 -17.63 8.12 -8.30
N GLU A 177 -16.76 8.87 -8.99
CA GLU A 177 -16.84 9.09 -10.43
C GLU A 177 -16.08 8.00 -11.18
N ARG A 178 -16.74 6.86 -11.47
CA ARG A 178 -16.28 6.01 -12.57
C ARG A 178 -16.59 6.72 -13.89
N ARG A 179 -15.63 7.47 -14.45
CA ARG A 179 -15.57 7.65 -15.90
C ARG A 179 -15.21 6.28 -16.50
N ALA A 180 -15.97 5.84 -17.50
CA ALA A 180 -15.58 4.71 -18.34
C ALA A 180 -14.33 5.13 -19.13
N GLY A 181 -13.15 4.86 -18.59
CA GLY A 181 -11.88 5.03 -19.27
C GLY A 181 -11.35 3.67 -19.71
N GLN A 182 -10.90 3.58 -20.96
CA GLN A 182 -10.04 2.51 -21.46
C GLN A 182 -8.76 2.49 -20.62
N GLY A 183 -8.75 1.69 -19.56
CA GLY A 183 -7.63 1.63 -18.64
C GLY A 183 -6.62 0.58 -19.06
N TYR A 184 -5.53 1.00 -19.69
CA TYR A 184 -4.25 0.32 -19.53
C TYR A 184 -3.40 1.21 -18.61
N ALA A 185 -3.24 0.81 -17.35
CA ALA A 185 -2.05 1.19 -16.61
C ALA A 185 -0.92 0.34 -17.20
N VAL A 186 -0.20 0.88 -18.17
CA VAL A 186 1.03 0.25 -18.64
C VAL A 186 2.04 0.40 -17.51
N ARG A 187 2.23 -0.67 -16.73
CA ARG A 187 3.50 -0.87 -16.04
C ARG A 187 4.48 -1.24 -17.14
N PRO A 188 5.52 -0.45 -17.44
CA PRO A 188 6.60 -0.92 -18.29
C PRO A 188 7.15 -2.17 -17.60
N GLY A 189 7.07 -3.32 -18.27
CA GLY A 189 7.79 -4.49 -17.79
C GLY A 189 9.30 -4.23 -17.84
N PRO A 190 10.14 -5.09 -17.26
CA PRO A 190 11.60 -4.95 -17.27
C PRO A 190 12.25 -5.06 -18.66
N GLN A 191 11.50 -4.96 -19.76
CA GLN A 191 12.01 -4.94 -21.12
C GLN A 191 11.30 -3.87 -21.95
N SER A 192 12.01 -2.76 -22.15
CA SER A 192 11.83 -1.76 -23.21
C SER A 192 10.43 -1.12 -23.30
N GLY A 193 10.10 -0.27 -22.31
CA GLY A 193 9.18 0.85 -22.56
C GLY A 193 9.89 1.94 -23.39
N PRO A 194 9.15 2.88 -24.03
CA PRO A 194 9.77 4.04 -24.67
C PRO A 194 10.59 4.82 -23.63
N GLU A 195 11.74 5.35 -24.05
CA GLU A 195 12.52 6.28 -23.25
C GLU A 195 11.62 7.49 -22.94
N LEU A 196 11.37 7.73 -21.64
CA LEU A 196 10.59 8.87 -21.17
C LEU A 196 11.49 10.11 -21.21
N GLU A 197 11.10 11.14 -21.94
CA GLU A 197 11.77 12.43 -21.94
C GLU A 197 10.99 13.38 -21.02
N ILE A 198 11.65 13.92 -20.00
CA ILE A 198 11.02 14.87 -19.07
C ILE A 198 11.16 16.27 -19.66
N ASP A 199 10.02 16.87 -20.01
CA ASP A 199 9.93 18.27 -20.46
C ASP A 199 9.33 19.11 -19.33
N ASP A 200 10.19 19.89 -18.67
CA ASP A 200 9.81 20.82 -17.60
C ASP A 200 9.36 22.20 -18.13
N GLU A 201 9.32 22.43 -19.45
CA GLU A 201 8.84 23.68 -20.06
C GLU A 201 7.34 23.68 -20.37
N GLN A 202 6.71 22.50 -20.43
CA GLN A 202 5.29 22.32 -20.70
C GLN A 202 4.54 21.76 -19.48
N GLU A 203 3.38 22.35 -19.17
CA GLU A 203 2.53 21.90 -18.08
C GLU A 203 1.76 20.62 -18.47
N PRO A 204 1.56 19.69 -17.53
CA PRO A 204 0.76 18.51 -17.80
C PRO A 204 -0.75 18.78 -17.72
N ASP A 205 -1.55 18.03 -18.49
CA ASP A 205 -3.01 18.13 -18.50
C ASP A 205 -3.62 17.39 -17.29
N THR A 206 -4.56 18.03 -16.60
CA THR A 206 -5.30 17.45 -15.45
C THR A 206 -6.18 16.25 -15.83
N ASP A 207 -6.61 16.14 -17.09
CA ASP A 207 -7.47 15.05 -17.56
C ASP A 207 -6.68 13.84 -18.10
N GLN A 208 -5.36 13.96 -18.30
CA GLN A 208 -4.52 12.87 -18.80
C GLN A 208 -4.04 11.93 -17.68
N THR A 209 -3.75 10.67 -18.03
CA THR A 209 -3.29 9.67 -17.07
C THR A 209 -1.84 9.91 -16.67
N GLU A 210 -1.60 10.06 -15.36
CA GLU A 210 -0.27 10.19 -14.78
C GLU A 210 0.59 8.92 -15.03
N ILE A 211 1.83 9.12 -15.48
CA ILE A 211 2.82 8.09 -15.73
C ILE A 211 3.76 7.97 -14.53
N ARG A 212 4.07 6.73 -14.13
CA ARG A 212 4.99 6.48 -13.02
C ARG A 212 6.40 6.30 -13.55
N ILE A 213 7.34 7.13 -13.09
CA ILE A 213 8.76 6.99 -13.38
C ILE A 213 9.35 6.04 -12.34
N GLU A 214 9.90 4.92 -12.80
CA GLU A 214 10.57 3.96 -11.93
C GLU A 214 11.91 4.53 -11.44
N THR A 215 12.08 4.56 -10.12
CA THR A 215 13.35 4.95 -9.48
C THR A 215 13.76 3.90 -8.44
N PRO A 216 15.05 3.82 -8.07
CA PRO A 216 15.47 2.99 -6.96
C PRO A 216 14.66 3.32 -5.70
N ALA A 217 13.81 2.39 -5.28
CA ALA A 217 12.92 2.60 -4.17
C ALA A 217 13.66 2.52 -2.83
N VAL A 218 13.30 3.40 -1.91
CA VAL A 218 13.74 3.33 -0.50
C VAL A 218 12.86 2.31 0.21
N ALA A 219 13.49 1.31 0.82
CA ALA A 219 12.77 0.35 1.66
C ALA A 219 12.27 1.04 2.93
N PHE A 220 10.99 0.93 3.22
CA PHE A 220 10.35 1.64 4.33
C PHE A 220 9.53 0.67 5.17
N GLU A 221 9.75 0.65 6.49
CA GLU A 221 9.04 -0.24 7.41
C GLU A 221 8.57 0.51 8.66
N PHE A 222 7.25 0.49 8.85
CA PHE A 222 6.60 0.98 10.05
C PHE A 222 6.55 -0.11 11.11
N ALA A 223 6.98 0.23 12.33
CA ALA A 223 6.82 -0.63 13.51
C ALA A 223 5.34 -0.87 13.83
N ASN A 224 4.50 0.16 13.65
CA ASN A 224 3.06 0.12 13.83
C ASN A 224 2.39 0.59 12.54
N PRO A 225 2.20 -0.28 11.53
CA PRO A 225 1.65 0.12 10.25
C PRO A 225 0.18 0.55 10.38
N ILE A 226 -0.18 1.59 9.62
CA ILE A 226 -1.55 2.11 9.56
C ILE A 226 -2.30 1.40 8.44
N ARG A 227 -3.50 0.88 8.71
CA ARG A 227 -4.39 0.40 7.64
C ARG A 227 -5.20 1.58 7.10
N THR A 228 -5.05 1.82 5.81
CA THR A 228 -5.82 2.85 5.11
C THR A 228 -6.96 2.23 4.32
N THR A 229 -8.09 2.91 4.23
CA THR A 229 -9.17 2.57 3.28
C THR A 229 -9.50 3.78 2.42
N ARG A 230 -10.04 3.56 1.22
CA ARG A 230 -10.50 4.63 0.33
C ARG A 230 -12.00 4.50 0.14
N ILE A 231 -12.73 5.57 0.45
CA ILE A 231 -14.20 5.61 0.48
C ILE A 231 -14.67 6.81 -0.34
N GLY A 232 -15.75 6.64 -1.10
CA GLY A 232 -16.37 7.74 -1.84
C GLY A 232 -17.42 8.46 -0.98
N LYS A 233 -17.66 9.75 -1.24
CA LYS A 233 -18.85 10.44 -0.68
C LYS A 233 -20.12 9.83 -1.31
N GLY A 234 -21.01 9.24 -0.51
CA GLY A 234 -22.18 8.48 -0.99
C GLY A 234 -23.09 9.24 -1.97
N LYS A 235 -23.67 8.59 -2.98
CA LYS A 235 -24.86 7.71 -2.89
C LYS A 235 -24.75 6.46 -3.78
N GLY A 236 -25.21 5.32 -3.23
CA GLY A 236 -25.86 4.23 -3.98
C GLY A 236 -24.96 3.36 -4.85
N GLN A 237 -24.63 2.16 -4.35
CA GLN A 237 -24.28 1.05 -5.22
C GLN A 237 -25.48 0.71 -6.12
N THR A 238 -25.42 1.12 -7.38
CA THR A 238 -26.21 0.51 -8.45
C THR A 238 -25.23 -0.22 -9.34
N GLY A 239 -25.32 -1.56 -9.32
CA GLY A 239 -24.47 -2.41 -10.15
C GLY A 239 -24.67 -2.13 -11.63
N CYS A 240 -23.61 -2.32 -12.41
CA CYS A 240 -23.78 -2.60 -13.83
C CYS A 240 -22.70 -3.57 -14.30
N LEU A 241 -23.18 -4.62 -14.98
CA LEU A 241 -22.41 -5.59 -15.74
C LEU A 241 -21.74 -4.87 -16.92
N GLY A 242 -20.46 -5.17 -17.15
CA GLY A 242 -19.70 -4.69 -18.30
C GLY A 242 -19.15 -5.87 -19.08
N GLN A 243 -19.59 -5.96 -20.33
CA GLN A 243 -19.26 -6.93 -21.36
C GLN A 243 -17.87 -6.61 -21.94
N GLU A 244 -17.03 -7.63 -22.12
CA GLU A 244 -15.71 -7.50 -22.76
C GLU A 244 -15.87 -7.17 -24.24
N GLY A 245 -15.15 -6.13 -24.69
CA GLY A 245 -14.94 -5.81 -26.10
C GLY A 245 -13.44 -5.77 -26.37
N ASP A 246 -12.98 -6.69 -27.21
CA ASP A 246 -11.65 -6.69 -27.81
C ASP A 246 -11.48 -5.46 -28.71
N SER A 247 -10.40 -4.70 -28.52
CA SER A 247 -9.72 -4.04 -29.63
C SER A 247 -8.24 -3.82 -29.28
N SER A 248 -7.40 -4.52 -30.03
CA SER A 248 -5.97 -4.28 -30.16
C SER A 248 -5.74 -3.02 -30.99
N ASP A 249 -4.96 -2.07 -30.47
CA ASP A 249 -4.12 -1.20 -31.29
C ASP A 249 -3.01 -0.62 -30.37
N SER A 250 -1.76 -0.98 -30.68
CA SER A 250 -0.56 -0.41 -30.07
C SER A 250 0.03 0.61 -31.05
N PRO A 251 0.19 1.89 -30.70
CA PRO A 251 0.94 2.82 -31.52
C PRO A 251 2.44 2.54 -31.41
N GLU A 252 3.15 2.85 -32.50
CA GLU A 252 4.57 2.63 -32.70
C GLU A 252 5.47 3.51 -31.80
N ASN A 253 6.71 3.02 -31.60
CA ASN A 253 7.80 3.64 -30.86
C ASN A 253 8.15 5.06 -31.39
N THR A 254 7.69 6.09 -30.70
CA THR A 254 8.31 7.42 -30.62
C THR A 254 8.45 7.77 -29.14
N GLY A 255 9.55 8.44 -28.75
CA GLY A 255 9.79 8.85 -27.36
C GLY A 255 8.56 9.54 -26.75
N PHE A 256 8.26 9.23 -25.49
CA PHE A 256 7.03 9.67 -24.84
C PHE A 256 7.39 10.81 -23.89
N GLU A 257 7.13 12.05 -24.31
CA GLU A 257 7.36 13.26 -23.51
C GLU A 257 6.37 13.33 -22.35
N VAL A 258 6.87 13.60 -21.15
CA VAL A 258 6.08 13.74 -19.92
C VAL A 258 6.56 14.94 -19.11
N SER A 259 5.68 15.52 -18.30
CA SER A 259 6.05 16.60 -17.38
C SER A 259 5.86 16.20 -15.93
N THR A 260 6.81 16.55 -15.07
CA THR A 260 6.70 16.33 -13.61
C THR A 260 6.08 17.51 -12.85
N ASP A 261 5.70 18.57 -13.58
CA ASP A 261 5.14 19.79 -13.02
C ASP A 261 3.67 19.63 -12.56
N GLU A 262 3.10 20.67 -11.96
CA GLU A 262 1.70 20.69 -11.53
C GLU A 262 0.74 20.68 -12.74
N ALA A 263 -0.17 19.71 -12.74
CA ALA A 263 -1.13 19.58 -13.82
C ALA A 263 -2.13 20.76 -13.83
N SER A 264 -2.39 21.29 -15.02
CA SER A 264 -3.33 22.39 -15.24
C SER A 264 -4.37 22.00 -16.28
N THR A 265 -5.51 22.71 -16.31
CA THR A 265 -6.55 22.53 -17.34
C THR A 265 -6.12 23.04 -18.72
N HIS A 266 -4.95 23.67 -18.80
CA HIS A 266 -4.35 24.19 -20.03
C HIS A 266 -3.11 23.41 -20.46
N GLY A 267 -2.70 22.41 -19.67
CA GLY A 267 -1.55 21.57 -19.96
C GLY A 267 -1.77 20.71 -21.21
N THR A 268 -0.65 20.30 -21.80
CA THR A 268 -0.60 19.57 -23.06
C THR A 268 0.02 18.19 -22.91
N LEU A 269 0.94 18.04 -21.95
CA LEU A 269 1.67 16.81 -21.72
C LEU A 269 0.96 15.87 -20.73
N PRO A 270 1.23 14.56 -20.79
CA PRO A 270 0.93 13.64 -19.71
C PRO A 270 1.74 14.01 -18.47
N SER A 271 1.09 14.02 -17.30
CA SER A 271 1.82 14.16 -16.03
C SER A 271 2.65 12.91 -15.75
N ALA A 272 3.80 13.08 -15.11
CA ALA A 272 4.60 11.99 -14.58
C ALA A 272 5.05 12.26 -13.15
N ASP A 273 5.21 11.20 -12.36
CA ASP A 273 5.67 11.29 -10.99
C ASP A 273 6.52 10.07 -10.62
N TYR A 274 7.41 10.26 -9.66
CA TYR A 274 8.33 9.23 -9.20
C TYR A 274 7.64 8.32 -8.18
N ASP A 275 7.92 7.02 -8.24
CA ASP A 275 7.58 6.08 -7.17
C ASP A 275 8.84 5.62 -6.46
N GLY A 276 9.24 6.35 -5.42
CA GLY A 276 10.50 6.12 -4.71
C GLY A 276 10.38 5.29 -3.42
N MET A 277 9.25 4.62 -3.15
CA MET A 277 9.00 3.95 -1.86
C MET A 277 8.63 2.48 -2.05
N GLU A 278 9.26 1.61 -1.27
CA GLU A 278 8.83 0.21 -1.13
C GLU A 278 8.48 -0.09 0.33
N ASP A 279 7.18 -0.18 0.63
CA ASP A 279 6.69 -0.50 1.96
C ASP A 279 6.84 -2.00 2.28
N LYS A 280 7.68 -2.30 3.27
CA LYS A 280 8.01 -3.65 3.75
C LYS A 280 7.34 -4.01 5.07
N SER A 281 6.43 -3.18 5.57
CA SER A 281 5.78 -3.38 6.88
C SER A 281 4.97 -4.67 6.92
N ASP A 282 5.13 -5.46 8.00
CA ASP A 282 4.24 -6.58 8.28
C ASP A 282 2.91 -6.09 8.86
N ASP A 283 1.92 -5.95 7.98
CA ASP A 283 0.61 -5.37 8.24
C ASP A 283 -0.53 -6.36 7.93
N ALA A 284 -0.22 -7.63 7.60
CA ALA A 284 -1.21 -8.61 7.18
C ALA A 284 -2.27 -8.86 8.27
N HIS A 285 -1.84 -8.75 9.53
CA HIS A 285 -2.70 -8.84 10.72
C HIS A 285 -3.80 -7.77 10.75
N LEU A 286 -3.60 -6.60 10.14
CA LEU A 286 -4.59 -5.50 10.09
C LEU A 286 -5.82 -5.84 9.25
N TYR A 287 -5.77 -6.92 8.46
CA TYR A 287 -6.87 -7.41 7.62
C TYR A 287 -7.66 -8.57 8.26
N ALA A 288 -7.40 -8.89 9.53
CA ALA A 288 -8.04 -9.99 10.24
C ALA A 288 -9.56 -9.86 10.40
N ASP A 289 -10.05 -8.63 10.57
CA ASP A 289 -11.47 -8.27 10.63
C ASP A 289 -12.25 -8.74 9.41
N LYS A 290 -11.64 -8.72 8.22
CA LYS A 290 -12.28 -9.20 6.98
C LYS A 290 -12.62 -10.68 7.01
N PHE A 291 -12.01 -11.43 7.91
CA PHE A 291 -12.21 -12.86 8.08
C PHE A 291 -12.94 -13.19 9.39
N GLU A 292 -13.56 -12.23 10.07
CA GLU A 292 -14.19 -12.44 11.39
C GLU A 292 -15.16 -13.63 11.40
N ALA A 293 -16.08 -13.70 10.43
CA ALA A 293 -17.03 -14.81 10.35
C ALA A 293 -16.35 -16.16 10.06
N PHE A 294 -15.29 -16.17 9.25
CA PHE A 294 -14.49 -17.36 8.97
C PHE A 294 -13.73 -17.82 10.22
N ASN A 295 -13.08 -16.89 10.92
CA ASN A 295 -12.37 -17.14 12.16
C ASN A 295 -13.33 -17.69 13.23
N ALA A 296 -14.52 -17.09 13.37
CA ALA A 296 -15.57 -17.56 14.27
C ALA A 296 -16.03 -18.98 13.93
N MET A 297 -16.20 -19.30 12.64
CA MET A 297 -16.53 -20.65 12.17
C MET A 297 -15.44 -21.66 12.56
N VAL A 298 -14.16 -21.33 12.35
CA VAL A 298 -13.03 -22.20 12.75
C VAL A 298 -12.99 -22.37 14.28
N LEU A 299 -13.23 -21.32 15.05
CA LEU A 299 -13.27 -21.40 16.51
C LEU A 299 -14.39 -22.34 16.99
N GLN A 300 -15.57 -22.33 16.36
CA GLN A 300 -16.63 -23.28 16.68
C GLN A 300 -16.25 -24.73 16.38
N LEU A 301 -15.53 -24.99 15.28
CA LEU A 301 -14.99 -26.33 14.98
C LEU A 301 -13.98 -26.78 16.03
N VAL A 302 -13.05 -25.90 16.40
CA VAL A 302 -12.00 -26.20 17.38
C VAL A 302 -12.56 -26.42 18.78
N GLY A 303 -13.72 -25.82 19.10
CA GLY A 303 -14.45 -26.07 20.35
C GLY A 303 -15.08 -27.47 20.44
N MET A 304 -15.10 -28.26 19.36
CA MET A 304 -15.63 -29.63 19.37
C MET A 304 -14.59 -30.64 19.89
N SER A 305 -15.06 -31.74 20.48
CA SER A 305 -14.18 -32.76 21.07
C SER A 305 -13.21 -33.37 20.05
N GLY A 306 -11.93 -33.42 20.41
CA GLY A 306 -10.85 -34.01 19.60
C GLY A 306 -10.31 -33.09 18.50
N TYR A 307 -10.78 -31.83 18.42
CA TYR A 307 -10.15 -30.81 17.58
C TYR A 307 -9.07 -30.04 18.34
N ARG A 308 -8.05 -29.59 17.62
CA ARG A 308 -7.01 -28.68 18.11
C ARG A 308 -6.62 -27.69 17.02
N HIS A 309 -6.47 -26.42 17.38
CA HIS A 309 -5.93 -25.42 16.45
C HIS A 309 -4.40 -25.49 16.44
N ILE A 310 -3.81 -25.60 15.26
CA ILE A 310 -2.35 -25.74 15.09
C ILE A 310 -1.74 -24.38 14.74
N HIS A 311 -2.34 -23.69 13.78
CA HIS A 311 -1.76 -22.48 13.19
C HIS A 311 -2.81 -21.63 12.50
N ARG A 312 -2.60 -20.30 12.51
CA ARG A 312 -3.39 -19.31 11.80
C ARG A 312 -2.44 -18.30 11.18
N GLU A 313 -2.74 -17.92 9.94
CA GLU A 313 -1.99 -16.93 9.19
C GLU A 313 -2.93 -16.13 8.28
N ILE A 314 -2.57 -14.87 8.02
CA ILE A 314 -3.17 -14.06 6.97
C ILE A 314 -2.05 -13.67 6.03
N ARG A 315 -2.27 -13.86 4.72
CA ARG A 315 -1.28 -13.62 3.68
C ARG A 315 -1.85 -12.66 2.65
N LYS A 316 -1.09 -11.63 2.29
CA LYS A 316 -1.42 -10.82 1.11
C LYS A 316 -1.19 -11.65 -0.13
N LEU A 317 -2.12 -11.59 -1.09
CA LEU A 317 -1.88 -12.21 -2.39
C LEU A 317 -0.72 -11.48 -3.10
N PRO A 318 0.17 -12.22 -3.78
CA PRO A 318 1.37 -11.64 -4.36
C PRO A 318 1.05 -10.76 -5.56
N THR A 319 1.88 -9.75 -5.79
CA THR A 319 1.88 -8.98 -7.03
C THR A 319 2.45 -9.84 -8.16
N ILE A 320 1.75 -9.89 -9.30
CA ILE A 320 2.17 -10.61 -10.50
C ILE A 320 1.90 -9.70 -11.70
N ASP A 321 2.90 -9.50 -12.54
CA ASP A 321 2.77 -8.68 -13.73
C ASP A 321 1.64 -9.18 -14.64
N GLY A 322 0.83 -8.23 -15.12
CA GLY A 322 -0.38 -8.52 -15.90
C GLY A 322 -1.60 -8.95 -15.09
N TYR A 323 -1.52 -9.08 -13.76
CA TYR A 323 -2.64 -9.50 -12.90
C TYR A 323 -2.95 -8.49 -11.79
N SER A 324 -4.09 -7.81 -11.86
CA SER A 324 -4.51 -6.80 -10.89
C SER A 324 -5.39 -7.32 -9.73
N LYS A 325 -5.86 -8.57 -9.80
CA LYS A 325 -6.82 -9.13 -8.82
C LYS A 325 -6.23 -9.41 -7.43
N HIS A 326 -4.93 -9.20 -7.25
CA HIS A 326 -4.27 -9.16 -5.95
C HIS A 326 -4.67 -7.91 -5.13
N LEU A 327 -5.34 -6.93 -5.76
CA LEU A 327 -5.92 -5.76 -5.11
C LEU A 327 -7.46 -5.80 -5.09
N LEU A 328 -8.02 -5.06 -4.15
CA LEU A 328 -9.45 -4.76 -4.02
C LEU A 328 -9.80 -3.45 -4.76
N ALA A 329 -11.09 -3.11 -4.77
CA ALA A 329 -11.56 -1.90 -5.45
C ALA A 329 -11.05 -0.59 -4.83
N ASP A 330 -10.76 -0.59 -3.52
CA ASP A 330 -10.17 0.53 -2.78
C ASP A 330 -8.63 0.55 -2.87
N GLY A 331 -8.03 -0.39 -3.61
CA GLY A 331 -6.58 -0.53 -3.77
C GLY A 331 -5.86 -1.20 -2.60
N ASN A 332 -6.58 -1.66 -1.57
CA ASN A 332 -5.97 -2.51 -0.55
C ASN A 332 -5.60 -3.90 -1.11
N PRO A 333 -4.60 -4.58 -0.53
CA PRO A 333 -4.28 -5.94 -0.90
C PRO A 333 -5.43 -6.87 -0.56
N ARG A 334 -5.75 -7.76 -1.51
CA ARG A 334 -6.60 -8.91 -1.28
C ARG A 334 -5.79 -9.92 -0.47
N CYS A 335 -6.37 -10.38 0.63
CA CYS A 335 -5.71 -11.33 1.53
C CYS A 335 -6.33 -12.72 1.42
N LEU A 336 -5.60 -13.69 1.95
CA LEU A 336 -6.00 -15.07 2.14
C LEU A 336 -5.79 -15.42 3.62
N ALA A 337 -6.82 -15.97 4.26
CA ALA A 337 -6.72 -16.51 5.61
C ALA A 337 -6.50 -18.03 5.54
N PHE A 338 -5.54 -18.50 6.32
CA PHE A 338 -5.11 -19.89 6.37
C PHE A 338 -5.16 -20.39 7.80
N HIS A 339 -5.91 -21.48 8.04
CA HIS A 339 -5.99 -22.14 9.34
C HIS A 339 -5.59 -23.60 9.20
N ARG A 340 -4.71 -24.07 10.08
CA ARG A 340 -4.41 -25.50 10.26
C ARG A 340 -5.06 -25.98 11.54
N ILE A 341 -5.82 -27.07 11.43
CA ILE A 341 -6.47 -27.72 12.55
C ILE A 341 -6.13 -29.22 12.54
N GLU A 342 -6.15 -29.81 13.71
CA GLU A 342 -6.02 -31.25 13.92
C GLU A 342 -7.37 -31.80 14.38
N LYS A 343 -7.73 -32.99 13.90
CA LYS A 343 -8.83 -33.80 14.44
C LYS A 343 -8.33 -35.22 14.65
N ASP A 344 -8.31 -35.68 15.89
CA ASP A 344 -7.89 -37.04 16.28
C ASP A 344 -6.56 -37.47 15.64
N GLY A 345 -5.57 -36.56 15.63
CA GLY A 345 -4.24 -36.78 15.06
C GLY A 345 -4.13 -36.59 13.54
N GLN A 346 -5.23 -36.29 12.84
CA GLN A 346 -5.23 -35.97 11.42
C GLN A 346 -5.28 -34.46 11.19
N GLU A 347 -4.33 -33.94 10.41
CA GLU A 347 -4.28 -32.54 10.04
C GLU A 347 -5.22 -32.19 8.89
N TYR A 348 -5.80 -30.99 8.95
CA TYR A 348 -6.61 -30.35 7.92
C TYR A 348 -6.22 -28.86 7.79
N ALA A 349 -6.35 -28.31 6.59
CA ALA A 349 -6.26 -26.87 6.37
C ALA A 349 -7.57 -26.30 5.82
N LEU A 350 -7.94 -25.12 6.32
CA LEU A 350 -9.05 -24.30 5.86
C LEU A 350 -8.49 -23.01 5.27
N ILE A 351 -8.91 -22.70 4.05
CA ILE A 351 -8.43 -21.54 3.31
C ILE A 351 -9.62 -20.69 2.86
N GLU A 352 -9.52 -19.40 3.12
CA GLU A 352 -10.53 -18.40 2.79
C GLU A 352 -9.88 -17.22 2.07
N VAL A 353 -10.51 -16.69 1.04
CA VAL A 353 -9.99 -15.56 0.25
C VAL A 353 -10.87 -14.36 0.48
N ASP A 354 -10.29 -13.19 0.65
CA ASP A 354 -11.05 -11.95 0.76
C ASP A 354 -11.83 -11.68 -0.55
N THR A 355 -13.16 -11.80 -0.46
CA THR A 355 -14.11 -11.48 -1.54
C THR A 355 -15.03 -10.31 -1.19
N SER A 356 -14.60 -9.42 -0.28
CA SER A 356 -15.39 -8.28 0.20
C SER A 356 -15.85 -7.32 -0.91
N ASP A 357 -15.08 -7.24 -2.01
CA ASP A 357 -15.43 -6.46 -3.19
C ASP A 357 -16.47 -7.12 -4.12
N ASN A 358 -16.97 -8.31 -3.76
CA ASN A 358 -17.98 -9.09 -4.48
C ASN A 358 -17.64 -9.37 -5.96
N LYS A 359 -16.37 -9.24 -6.38
CA LYS A 359 -15.96 -9.50 -7.78
C LYS A 359 -16.16 -10.96 -8.15
N ASN A 360 -15.75 -11.88 -7.27
CA ASN A 360 -15.90 -13.32 -7.44
C ASN A 360 -16.27 -13.95 -6.10
N ARG A 361 -17.13 -14.96 -6.13
CA ARG A 361 -17.48 -15.76 -4.95
C ARG A 361 -16.66 -17.04 -4.97
N LEU A 362 -15.73 -17.16 -4.03
CA LEU A 362 -15.07 -18.43 -3.77
C LEU A 362 -15.81 -19.19 -2.68
N SER A 363 -15.53 -20.48 -2.60
CA SER A 363 -15.93 -21.32 -1.46
C SER A 363 -14.75 -21.42 -0.52
N THR A 364 -15.01 -21.71 0.75
CA THR A 364 -13.96 -22.14 1.67
C THR A 364 -13.35 -23.44 1.18
N LEU A 365 -12.03 -23.48 1.09
CA LEU A 365 -11.30 -24.66 0.67
C LEU A 365 -10.85 -25.45 1.89
N LEU A 366 -11.31 -26.69 2.00
CA LEU A 366 -10.86 -27.66 3.00
C LEU A 366 -9.88 -28.63 2.33
N LEU A 367 -8.68 -28.77 2.89
CA LEU A 367 -7.61 -29.62 2.38
C LEU A 367 -7.18 -30.62 3.46
N LYS A 368 -7.00 -31.88 3.09
CA LYS A 368 -6.42 -32.92 3.96
C LYS A 368 -5.07 -33.35 3.37
N PRO A 369 -3.93 -32.89 3.92
CA PRO A 369 -2.60 -33.16 3.36
C PRO A 369 -2.18 -34.63 3.50
N HIS A 370 -1.11 -35.01 2.80
CA HIS A 370 -0.32 -36.20 3.14
C HIS A 370 0.57 -35.93 4.36
N VAL A 371 1.14 -36.98 4.95
CA VAL A 371 2.12 -36.85 6.05
C VAL A 371 3.33 -36.03 5.57
N GLN A 372 3.83 -35.10 6.41
CA GLN A 372 4.95 -34.19 6.10
C GLN A 372 4.73 -33.30 4.87
N PHE A 373 3.69 -32.46 4.92
CA PHE A 373 3.32 -31.57 3.82
C PHE A 373 3.95 -30.18 3.93
N ASP A 374 4.54 -29.72 2.84
CA ASP A 374 5.11 -28.38 2.73
C ASP A 374 4.01 -27.35 2.40
N TRP A 375 3.44 -26.78 3.46
CA TRP A 375 2.39 -25.76 3.35
C TRP A 375 2.90 -24.48 2.72
N GLU A 376 4.09 -24.02 3.07
CA GLU A 376 4.60 -22.73 2.64
C GLU A 376 4.81 -22.70 1.12
N ARG A 377 5.46 -23.72 0.55
CA ARG A 377 5.61 -23.83 -0.89
C ARG A 377 4.27 -24.00 -1.60
N THR A 378 3.36 -24.77 -1.02
CA THR A 378 2.05 -25.03 -1.61
C THR A 378 1.19 -23.77 -1.63
N LEU A 379 1.19 -22.98 -0.56
CA LEU A 379 0.43 -21.74 -0.46
C LEU A 379 0.91 -20.72 -1.49
N ARG A 380 2.23 -20.52 -1.64
CA ARG A 380 2.78 -19.64 -2.69
C ARG A 380 2.32 -20.03 -4.09
N GLU A 381 2.39 -21.32 -4.44
CA GLU A 381 1.94 -21.81 -5.74
C GLU A 381 0.41 -21.68 -5.90
N LEU A 382 -0.35 -21.91 -4.83
CA LEU A 382 -1.80 -21.76 -4.81
C LEU A 382 -2.21 -20.31 -5.06
N GLU A 383 -1.59 -19.35 -4.36
CA GLU A 383 -1.82 -17.90 -4.48
C GLU A 383 -1.55 -17.42 -5.91
N ILE A 384 -0.41 -17.82 -6.49
CA ILE A 384 -0.05 -17.47 -7.87
C ILE A 384 -1.09 -18.01 -8.84
N ARG A 385 -1.47 -19.29 -8.74
CA ARG A 385 -2.45 -19.87 -9.67
C ARG A 385 -3.87 -19.36 -9.45
N LEU A 386 -4.24 -19.02 -8.23
CA LEU A 386 -5.51 -18.39 -7.89
C LEU A 386 -5.66 -17.07 -8.65
N LEU A 387 -4.61 -16.24 -8.64
CA LEU A 387 -4.57 -14.97 -9.37
C LEU A 387 -4.57 -15.18 -10.89
N LYS A 388 -3.73 -16.11 -11.39
CA LYS A 388 -3.69 -16.43 -12.83
C LYS A 388 -5.02 -16.97 -13.36
N LYS A 389 -5.80 -17.64 -12.50
CA LYS A 389 -7.16 -18.08 -12.79
C LYS A 389 -8.23 -17.08 -12.40
N SER A 390 -7.87 -15.81 -12.26
CA SER A 390 -8.82 -14.73 -12.11
C SER A 390 -9.66 -14.85 -10.83
N LEU A 391 -9.07 -15.29 -9.72
CA LEU A 391 -9.73 -15.61 -8.43
C LEU A 391 -10.66 -16.84 -8.52
N ALA A 392 -10.14 -17.92 -9.09
CA ALA A 392 -10.80 -19.22 -9.06
C ALA A 392 -9.85 -20.29 -8.53
N TRP A 393 -10.37 -21.19 -7.69
CA TRP A 393 -9.56 -22.27 -7.12
C TRP A 393 -8.91 -23.12 -8.22
N PRO A 394 -7.57 -23.30 -8.21
CA PRO A 394 -6.86 -24.01 -9.26
C PRO A 394 -7.06 -25.53 -9.13
N THR A 395 -8.23 -26.02 -9.54
CA THR A 395 -8.67 -27.42 -9.37
C THR A 395 -7.65 -28.44 -9.85
N ALA A 396 -6.96 -28.20 -10.96
CA ALA A 396 -5.95 -29.12 -11.48
C ALA A 396 -4.74 -29.27 -10.54
N LEU A 397 -4.26 -28.15 -9.95
CA LEU A 397 -3.20 -28.19 -8.94
C LEU A 397 -3.69 -28.90 -7.68
N ILE A 398 -4.89 -28.55 -7.20
CA ILE A 398 -5.46 -29.11 -5.98
C ILE A 398 -5.66 -30.63 -6.13
N LYS A 399 -6.23 -31.09 -7.25
CA LYS A 399 -6.37 -32.54 -7.54
C LYS A 399 -5.02 -33.24 -7.63
N LYS A 400 -4.00 -32.59 -8.19
CA LYS A 400 -2.65 -33.17 -8.26
C LYS A 400 -2.03 -33.37 -6.87
N LEU A 401 -2.23 -32.41 -5.95
CA LEU A 401 -1.59 -32.42 -4.63
C LEU A 401 -2.39 -33.19 -3.56
N PHE A 402 -3.71 -33.18 -3.66
CA PHE A 402 -4.61 -33.72 -2.64
C PHE A 402 -5.47 -34.88 -3.15
N SER A 403 -5.44 -35.19 -4.45
CA SER A 403 -6.33 -36.19 -5.07
C SER A 403 -7.80 -35.86 -4.76
N ASP A 404 -8.53 -36.77 -4.13
CA ASP A 404 -9.93 -36.56 -3.70
C ASP A 404 -10.05 -36.04 -2.25
N ARG A 405 -8.92 -35.74 -1.59
CA ARG A 405 -8.85 -35.28 -0.19
C ARG A 405 -8.91 -33.76 -0.07
N TYR A 406 -9.80 -33.15 -0.85
CA TYR A 406 -10.15 -31.74 -0.74
C TYR A 406 -11.66 -31.56 -0.89
N LYS A 407 -12.21 -30.52 -0.24
CA LYS A 407 -13.62 -30.15 -0.35
C LYS A 407 -13.76 -28.65 -0.51
N ARG A 408 -14.83 -28.24 -1.19
CA ARG A 408 -15.22 -26.84 -1.36
C ARG A 408 -16.52 -26.64 -0.61
N VAL A 409 -16.46 -25.90 0.48
CA VAL A 409 -17.62 -25.65 1.34
C VAL A 409 -18.22 -24.30 0.95
N PRO A 410 -19.45 -24.26 0.43
CA PRO A 410 -20.09 -22.99 0.06
C PRO A 410 -20.28 -22.08 1.27
N HIS A 411 -20.15 -20.77 1.07
CA HIS A 411 -20.47 -19.79 2.12
C HIS A 411 -21.94 -19.87 2.55
N PRO A 412 -22.24 -19.50 3.79
CA PRO A 412 -23.61 -19.18 4.18
C PRO A 412 -24.16 -18.06 3.28
N LYS A 413 -25.47 -18.13 2.99
CA LYS A 413 -26.14 -17.01 2.33
C LYS A 413 -26.33 -15.91 3.37
N SER A 414 -25.79 -14.72 3.14
CA SER A 414 -26.19 -13.53 3.92
C SER A 414 -27.64 -13.18 3.58
N SER A 415 -28.46 -12.86 4.58
CA SER A 415 -29.79 -12.31 4.36
C SER A 415 -29.68 -11.01 3.55
N SER A 416 -30.67 -10.73 2.69
CA SER A 416 -30.67 -9.57 1.78
C SER A 416 -30.63 -8.22 2.51
N GLU A 417 -30.97 -8.22 3.80
CA GLU A 417 -31.05 -7.03 4.66
C GLU A 417 -29.71 -6.69 5.34
N ASN A 418 -28.78 -7.65 5.50
CA ASN A 418 -27.49 -7.46 6.16
C ASN A 418 -26.31 -7.95 5.28
N LYS A 419 -25.99 -7.19 4.22
CA LYS A 419 -24.79 -7.44 3.41
C LYS A 419 -23.54 -7.19 4.25
N GLY A 420 -22.89 -8.26 4.73
CA GLY A 420 -21.58 -8.21 5.38
C GLY A 420 -21.53 -8.83 6.79
N PHE A 421 -22.68 -8.99 7.46
CA PHE A 421 -22.75 -9.67 8.75
C PHE A 421 -23.44 -11.03 8.61
N LEU A 422 -22.74 -12.08 9.02
CA LEU A 422 -23.32 -13.42 9.14
C LEU A 422 -23.85 -13.61 10.55
N GLU A 423 -25.13 -13.94 10.66
CA GLU A 423 -25.75 -14.30 11.94
C GLU A 423 -25.07 -15.52 12.56
N ASN A 424 -25.04 -15.61 13.90
CA ASN A 424 -24.40 -16.70 14.62
C ASN A 424 -24.90 -18.09 14.20
N GLU A 425 -26.18 -18.24 13.88
CA GLU A 425 -26.72 -19.51 13.35
C GLU A 425 -26.16 -19.86 11.97
N SER A 426 -25.96 -18.88 11.10
CA SER A 426 -25.34 -19.08 9.79
C SER A 426 -23.88 -19.54 9.91
N ILE A 427 -23.14 -18.97 10.87
CA ILE A 427 -21.77 -19.39 11.20
C ILE A 427 -21.77 -20.83 11.73
N LYS A 428 -22.73 -21.18 12.60
CA LYS A 428 -22.87 -22.54 13.13
C LYS A 428 -23.18 -23.57 12.06
N HIS A 429 -24.12 -23.30 11.16
CA HIS A 429 -24.41 -24.17 10.03
C HIS A 429 -23.22 -24.30 9.07
N TRP A 430 -22.40 -23.26 8.94
CA TRP A 430 -21.15 -23.36 8.18
C TRP A 430 -20.17 -24.33 8.84
N ALA A 431 -19.93 -24.19 10.15
CA ALA A 431 -19.08 -25.10 10.92
C ALA A 431 -19.59 -26.54 10.81
N GLU A 432 -20.90 -26.78 10.93
CA GLU A 432 -21.51 -28.10 10.76
C GLU A 432 -21.25 -28.71 9.37
N ARG A 433 -21.28 -27.90 8.30
CA ARG A 433 -20.94 -28.38 6.95
C ARG A 433 -19.47 -28.78 6.84
N VAL A 434 -18.56 -27.96 7.37
CA VAL A 434 -17.13 -28.29 7.39
C VAL A 434 -16.88 -29.56 8.21
N TYR A 435 -17.51 -29.67 9.37
CA TYR A 435 -17.44 -30.86 10.23
C TYR A 435 -17.91 -32.14 9.50
N LYS A 436 -19.03 -32.06 8.77
CA LYS A 436 -19.52 -33.19 7.95
C LYS A 436 -18.49 -33.61 6.90
N GLU A 437 -17.88 -32.65 6.20
CA GLU A 437 -16.85 -32.93 5.21
C GLU A 437 -15.59 -33.57 5.82
N ILE A 438 -15.17 -33.13 7.01
CA ILE A 438 -14.04 -33.72 7.75
C ILE A 438 -14.32 -35.17 8.15
N ARG A 439 -15.55 -35.49 8.59
CA ARG A 439 -15.93 -36.87 8.96
C ARG A 439 -15.99 -37.82 7.77
N LEU A 440 -16.30 -37.31 6.57
CA LEU A 440 -16.43 -38.10 5.35
C LEU A 440 -15.09 -38.31 4.63
N SER A 441 -14.02 -37.62 5.05
CA SER A 441 -12.69 -37.60 4.43
C SER A 441 -11.65 -38.39 5.20
#